data_AF-A0A0C1N7K2-F1
#
_entry.id   AF-A0A0C1N7K2-F1
#
_cell.length_a   1.000
_cell.length_b   1.000
_cell.length_c   1.000
_cell.angle_alpha   90.00
_cell.angle_beta   90.00
_cell.angle_gamma   90.00
#
_symmetry.space_group_name_H-M   'P 1'
#
loop_
_entity.id
_entity.type
_entity.pdbx_description
1 polymer ?
#
loop_
_entity_poly.entity_id
_entity_poly.type
_entity_poly.pdbx_seq_one_letter_code
_entity_poly.pdbx_strand_id
1 'polypeptide(L)'
;MLLSREKTAFYLKDLETPVGKAVNLTIAGLVLLSSGIFVAETYDIPEIVRFNLDAIDTVILFVFAIEYVLRFWSAENKVKYIFSPYAIIDLMAILPFLIGTVDIRFIRLLRWFRILRLIRFIDKKFLFSIDTE
;
A
#
# COMPACT_ATOMS: atom_id res chain seq x y z
N MET A 1 27.18 -5.52 -14.82
CA MET A 1 26.22 -6.29 -13.98
C MET A 1 25.09 -5.37 -13.48
N LEU A 2 24.44 -4.62 -14.38
CA LEU A 2 23.41 -3.60 -14.07
C LEU A 2 22.01 -4.10 -14.44
N LEU A 3 21.65 -5.29 -13.97
CA LEU A 3 20.34 -5.90 -14.21
C LEU A 3 19.25 -5.42 -13.23
N SER A 4 19.58 -4.57 -12.24
CA SER A 4 18.77 -4.48 -11.01
C SER A 4 17.78 -3.33 -10.89
N ARG A 5 17.88 -2.24 -11.66
CA ARG A 5 16.96 -1.08 -11.51
C ARG A 5 15.90 -1.00 -12.60
N GLU A 6 16.28 -1.13 -13.87
CA GLU A 6 15.34 -1.08 -14.99
C GLU A 6 14.34 -2.24 -14.99
N LYS A 7 14.78 -3.47 -14.68
CA LYS A 7 13.87 -4.63 -14.60
C LYS A 7 12.87 -4.49 -13.47
N THR A 8 13.32 -4.06 -12.29
CA THR A 8 12.45 -3.80 -11.14
C THR A 8 11.46 -2.69 -11.45
N ALA A 9 11.90 -1.63 -12.13
CA ALA A 9 11.03 -0.56 -12.60
C ALA A 9 10.01 -1.03 -13.61
N PHE A 10 10.43 -1.84 -14.58
CA PHE A 10 9.56 -2.42 -15.59
C PHE A 10 8.48 -3.29 -14.93
N TYR A 11 8.84 -4.28 -14.09
CA TYR A 11 7.83 -5.15 -13.46
C TYR A 11 6.90 -4.43 -12.46
N LEU A 12 7.37 -3.36 -11.79
CA LEU A 12 6.53 -2.60 -10.86
C LEU A 12 5.63 -1.58 -11.54
N LYS A 13 6.05 -1.04 -12.69
CA LYS A 13 5.35 0.04 -13.43
C LYS A 13 4.50 -0.50 -14.57
N ASP A 14 4.86 -1.65 -15.13
CA ASP A 14 4.18 -2.27 -16.25
C ASP A 14 3.01 -3.15 -15.77
N LEU A 15 1.79 -2.69 -16.07
CA LEU A 15 0.53 -3.37 -15.76
C LEU A 15 0.14 -4.40 -16.85
N GLU A 16 0.87 -4.45 -17.96
CA GLU A 16 0.55 -5.33 -19.09
C GLU A 16 1.21 -6.71 -18.94
N THR A 17 2.36 -6.79 -18.28
CA THR A 17 3.07 -8.06 -18.07
C THR A 17 2.35 -8.96 -17.06
N PRO A 18 2.36 -10.30 -17.26
CA PRO A 18 1.75 -11.25 -16.32
C PRO A 18 2.40 -11.18 -14.93
N VAL A 19 3.70 -10.87 -14.86
CA VAL A 19 4.43 -10.69 -13.59
C VAL A 19 3.97 -9.41 -12.88
N GLY A 20 3.87 -8.29 -13.60
CA GLY A 20 3.36 -7.03 -13.03
C GLY A 20 1.91 -7.17 -12.54
N LYS A 21 1.06 -7.88 -13.29
CA LYS A 21 -0.31 -8.22 -12.85
C LYS A 21 -0.33 -9.06 -11.58
N ALA A 22 0.51 -10.10 -11.49
CA ALA A 22 0.57 -10.94 -10.29
C ALA A 22 1.03 -10.17 -9.05
N VAL A 23 2.05 -9.31 -9.17
CA VAL A 23 2.51 -8.45 -8.08
C VAL A 23 1.40 -7.50 -7.64
N ASN A 24 0.78 -6.81 -8.59
CA ASN A 24 -0.31 -5.88 -8.28
C ASN A 24 -1.49 -6.62 -7.63
N LEU A 25 -1.93 -7.77 -8.16
CA LEU A 25 -3.00 -8.57 -7.58
C LEU A 25 -2.67 -9.03 -6.16
N THR A 26 -1.42 -9.42 -5.90
CA THR A 26 -0.95 -9.78 -4.57
C THR A 26 -1.07 -8.60 -3.61
N ILE A 27 -0.61 -7.41 -4.02
CA ILE A 27 -0.74 -6.19 -3.21
C ILE A 27 -2.21 -5.85 -2.94
N ALA A 28 -3.10 -5.94 -3.94
CA ALA A 28 -4.53 -5.75 -3.74
C ALA A 28 -5.12 -6.74 -2.72
N GLY A 29 -4.79 -8.02 -2.85
CA GLY A 29 -5.20 -9.06 -1.90
C GLY A 29 -4.72 -8.78 -0.48
N LEU A 30 -3.46 -8.35 -0.32
CA LEU A 30 -2.90 -7.96 0.96
C LEU A 30 -3.60 -6.71 1.55
N VAL A 31 -3.97 -5.74 0.71
CA VAL A 31 -4.70 -4.54 1.15
C VAL A 31 -6.10 -4.92 1.67
N LEU A 32 -6.80 -5.80 0.94
CA LEU A 32 -8.10 -6.31 1.37
C LEU A 32 -7.99 -7.12 2.66
N LEU A 33 -6.97 -7.98 2.78
CA LEU A 33 -6.71 -8.76 3.99
C LEU A 33 -6.43 -7.86 5.20
N SER A 34 -5.51 -6.89 5.08
CA SER A 34 -5.22 -5.91 6.14
C SER A 34 -6.48 -5.11 6.53
N SER A 35 -7.30 -4.72 5.56
CA SER A 35 -8.57 -4.03 5.82
C SER A 35 -9.59 -4.93 6.53
N GLY A 36 -9.65 -6.21 6.18
CA GLY A 36 -10.50 -7.19 6.84
C GLY A 36 -10.07 -7.48 8.28
N ILE A 37 -8.75 -7.60 8.52
CA ILE A 37 -8.17 -7.72 9.86
C ILE A 37 -8.57 -6.51 10.71
N PHE A 38 -8.39 -5.31 10.16
CA PHE A 38 -8.77 -4.08 10.83
C PHE A 38 -10.25 -4.04 11.22
N VAL A 39 -11.15 -4.48 10.33
CA VAL A 39 -12.59 -4.59 10.65
C VAL A 39 -12.83 -5.64 11.73
N ALA A 40 -12.18 -6.80 11.66
CA ALA A 40 -12.31 -7.85 12.67
C ALA A 40 -11.87 -7.37 14.07
N GLU A 41 -10.84 -6.54 14.15
CA GLU A 41 -10.34 -5.95 15.40
C GLU A 41 -11.33 -4.96 16.04
N THR A 42 -12.31 -4.44 15.28
CA THR A 42 -13.37 -3.56 15.83
C THR A 42 -14.39 -4.32 16.68
N TYR A 43 -14.48 -5.64 16.50
CA TYR A 43 -15.32 -6.51 17.32
C TYR A 43 -14.59 -6.96 18.59
N ASP A 44 -15.36 -7.44 19.56
CA ASP A 44 -14.82 -8.03 20.78
C ASP A 44 -14.34 -9.46 20.50
N ILE A 45 -13.07 -9.55 20.07
CA ILE A 45 -12.37 -10.81 19.78
C ILE A 45 -11.44 -11.19 20.94
N PRO A 46 -11.19 -12.49 21.18
CA PRO A 46 -10.26 -12.93 22.22
C PRO A 46 -8.87 -12.32 22.03
N GLU A 47 -8.18 -11.97 23.12
CA GLU A 47 -6.85 -11.33 23.08
C GLU A 47 -5.82 -12.12 22.28
N ILE A 48 -5.86 -13.46 22.37
CA ILE A 48 -4.97 -14.34 21.59
C ILE A 48 -5.19 -14.21 20.07
N VAL A 49 -6.45 -14.04 19.66
CA VAL A 49 -6.79 -13.84 18.24
C VAL A 49 -6.34 -12.45 17.80
N ARG A 50 -6.60 -11.43 18.62
CA ARG A 50 -6.16 -10.05 18.37
C ARG A 50 -4.64 -9.98 18.19
N PHE A 51 -3.87 -10.62 19.07
CA PHE A 51 -2.41 -10.65 18.97
C PHE A 51 -1.92 -11.28 17.66
N ASN A 52 -2.51 -12.40 17.24
CA ASN A 52 -2.15 -13.05 15.98
C ASN A 52 -2.52 -12.19 14.75
N LEU A 53 -3.67 -11.52 14.80
CA LEU A 53 -4.13 -10.62 13.75
C LEU A 53 -3.22 -9.38 13.63
N ASP A 54 -2.86 -8.76 14.75
CA ASP A 54 -1.91 -7.64 14.79
C ASP A 54 -0.53 -8.04 14.24
N ALA A 55 -0.06 -9.26 14.55
CA ALA A 55 1.19 -9.78 14.02
C ALA A 55 1.13 -9.96 12.49
N ILE A 56 0.03 -10.50 11.96
CA ILE A 56 -0.19 -10.63 10.52
C ILE A 56 -0.27 -9.24 9.85
N ASP A 57 -1.05 -8.30 10.41
CA ASP A 57 -1.17 -6.94 9.88
C ASP A 57 0.18 -6.22 9.85
N THR A 58 1.00 -6.43 10.88
CA THR A 58 2.36 -5.89 10.94
C THR A 58 3.24 -6.44 9.80
N VAL A 59 3.18 -7.75 9.54
CA VAL A 59 3.92 -8.36 8.41
C VAL A 59 3.44 -7.81 7.07
N ILE A 60 2.13 -7.67 6.86
CA ILE A 60 1.56 -7.09 5.64
C ILE A 60 2.07 -5.66 5.45
N LEU A 61 2.10 -4.87 6.52
CA LEU A 61 2.61 -3.51 6.48
C LEU A 61 4.10 -3.46 6.14
N PHE A 62 4.92 -4.38 6.65
CA PHE A 62 6.33 -4.48 6.24
C PHE A 62 6.47 -4.73 4.73
N VAL A 63 5.64 -5.61 4.17
CA VAL A 63 5.61 -5.85 2.72
C VAL A 63 5.28 -4.57 1.95
N PHE A 64 4.34 -3.77 2.45
CA PHE A 64 3.99 -2.49 1.85
C PHE A 64 5.10 -1.45 1.93
N ALA A 65 5.83 -1.39 3.05
CA ALA A 65 6.98 -0.52 3.19
C ALA A 65 8.10 -0.90 2.21
N ILE A 66 8.40 -2.19 2.08
CA ILE A 66 9.39 -2.69 1.11
C ILE A 66 8.95 -2.33 -0.31
N GLU A 67 7.68 -2.55 -0.64
CA GLU A 67 7.15 -2.23 -1.97
C GLU A 67 7.23 -0.74 -2.31
N TYR A 68 6.91 0.14 -1.35
CA TYR A 68 7.08 1.58 -1.49
C TYR A 68 8.56 1.96 -1.74
N VAL A 69 9.48 1.42 -0.96
CA VAL A 69 10.93 1.69 -1.12
C VAL A 69 11.44 1.20 -2.47
N LEU A 70 11.00 0.02 -2.91
CA LEU A 70 11.36 -0.53 -4.22
C LEU A 70 10.88 0.38 -5.36
N ARG A 71 9.64 0.87 -5.30
CA ARG A 71 9.13 1.84 -6.28
C ARG A 71 9.87 3.16 -6.25
N PHE A 72 10.16 3.69 -5.06
CA PHE A 72 10.93 4.91 -4.89
C PHE A 72 12.35 4.79 -5.49
N TRP A 73 13.01 3.65 -5.26
CA TRP A 73 14.34 3.37 -5.82
C TRP A 73 14.31 3.17 -7.34
N SER A 74 13.25 2.55 -7.85
CA SER A 74 13.00 2.35 -9.28
C SER A 74 12.67 3.66 -10.01
N ALA A 75 12.06 4.65 -9.36
CA ALA A 75 11.59 5.85 -10.02
C ALA A 75 12.74 6.64 -10.68
N GLU A 76 12.52 7.09 -11.91
CA GLU A 76 13.46 7.94 -12.65
C GLU A 76 13.67 9.28 -11.94
N ASN A 77 12.57 9.91 -11.49
CA ASN A 77 12.55 11.18 -10.77
C ASN A 77 11.96 11.00 -9.36
N LYS A 78 12.84 10.84 -8.36
CA LYS A 78 12.49 10.60 -6.95
C LYS A 78 11.57 11.67 -6.36
N VAL A 79 11.87 12.94 -6.62
CA VAL A 79 11.08 14.08 -6.12
C VAL A 79 9.66 14.02 -6.68
N LYS A 80 9.54 13.90 -8.01
CA LYS A 80 8.23 13.77 -8.68
C LYS A 80 7.45 12.55 -8.22
N TYR A 81 8.15 11.46 -7.88
CA TYR A 81 7.51 10.26 -7.35
C TYR A 81 6.92 10.50 -5.96
N ILE A 82 7.66 11.08 -5.01
CA ILE A 82 7.14 11.34 -3.65
C ILE A 82 5.89 12.24 -3.69
N PHE A 83 5.85 13.21 -4.60
CA PHE A 83 4.69 14.10 -4.80
C PHE A 83 3.58 13.51 -5.69
N SER A 84 3.70 12.24 -6.11
CA SER A 84 2.63 11.55 -6.85
C SER A 84 1.50 11.15 -5.90
N PRO A 85 0.22 11.31 -6.28
CA PRO A 85 -0.91 10.93 -5.44
C PRO A 85 -0.84 9.46 -4.99
N TYR A 86 -0.39 8.55 -5.86
CA TYR A 86 -0.22 7.14 -5.50
C TYR A 86 0.87 6.91 -4.45
N ALA A 87 1.99 7.62 -4.56
CA ALA A 87 3.08 7.52 -3.59
C ALA A 87 2.71 8.14 -2.24
N ILE A 88 1.88 9.19 -2.25
CA ILE A 88 1.33 9.78 -1.02
C ILE A 88 0.40 8.79 -0.33
N ILE A 89 -0.50 8.14 -1.07
CA ILE A 89 -1.40 7.11 -0.52
C ILE A 89 -0.60 5.93 0.06
N ASP A 90 0.42 5.45 -0.66
CA ASP A 90 1.31 4.40 -0.17
C ASP A 90 2.09 4.84 1.08
N LEU A 91 2.57 6.09 1.12
CA LEU A 91 3.25 6.66 2.28
C LEU A 91 2.32 6.76 3.50
N MET A 92 1.09 7.24 3.31
CA MET A 92 0.07 7.32 4.37
C MET A 92 -0.25 5.94 4.95
N ALA A 93 -0.25 4.89 4.13
CA ALA A 93 -0.50 3.52 4.56
C ALA A 93 0.59 2.95 5.49
N ILE A 94 1.86 3.34 5.27
CA ILE A 94 3.03 2.90 6.05
C ILE A 94 3.38 3.85 7.19
N LEU A 95 2.90 5.09 7.14
CA LEU A 95 3.18 6.14 8.13
C LEU A 95 2.89 5.74 9.59
N PRO A 96 1.80 5.00 9.90
CA PRO A 96 1.54 4.57 11.28
C PRO A 96 2.68 3.79 11.93
N PHE A 97 3.41 3.03 11.12
CA PHE A 97 4.54 2.23 11.58
C PHE A 97 5.81 3.05 11.75
N LEU A 98 6.06 4.01 10.85
CA LEU A 98 7.22 4.90 10.91
C LEU A 98 7.22 5.80 12.15
N ILE A 99 6.04 6.21 12.61
CA ILE A 99 5.91 7.19 13.69
C ILE A 99 5.85 6.54 15.08
N GLY A 100 5.50 5.25 15.17
CA GLY A 100 5.80 4.30 16.27
C GLY A 100 5.34 4.61 17.71
N THR A 101 5.26 5.86 18.15
CA THR A 101 5.23 6.23 19.56
C THR A 101 4.52 7.56 19.86
N VAL A 102 4.03 8.28 18.85
CA VAL A 102 3.28 9.53 19.09
C VAL A 102 1.80 9.18 19.22
N ASP A 103 1.21 9.47 20.38
CA ASP A 103 -0.19 9.18 20.74
C ASP A 103 -1.17 10.08 19.96
N ILE A 104 -1.19 9.93 18.64
CA ILE A 104 -2.09 10.66 17.76
C ILE A 104 -3.19 9.70 17.35
N ARG A 105 -4.39 9.88 17.91
CA ARG A 105 -5.61 9.21 17.45
C ARG A 105 -5.80 9.28 15.93
N PHE A 106 -5.27 10.32 15.29
CA PHE A 106 -5.21 10.47 13.82
C PHE A 106 -4.42 9.37 13.11
N ILE A 107 -3.34 8.84 13.68
CA ILE A 107 -2.56 7.77 13.07
C ILE A 107 -3.40 6.50 12.93
N ARG A 108 -4.33 6.27 13.86
CA ARG A 108 -5.27 5.14 13.77
C ARG A 108 -6.20 5.29 12.57
N LEU A 109 -6.60 6.52 12.20
CA LEU A 109 -7.39 6.79 10.99
C LEU A 109 -6.60 6.52 9.71
N LEU A 110 -5.27 6.73 9.73
CA LEU A 110 -4.43 6.41 8.57
C LEU A 110 -4.44 4.92 8.18
N ARG A 111 -4.69 4.02 9.15
CA ARG A 111 -4.90 2.60 8.88
C ARG A 111 -6.10 2.36 7.96
N TRP A 112 -7.17 3.17 8.09
CA TRP A 112 -8.36 3.07 7.24
C TRP A 112 -8.05 3.52 5.80
N PHE A 113 -7.21 4.54 5.65
CA PHE A 113 -6.80 5.02 4.34
C PHE A 113 -5.95 4.02 3.55
N ARG A 114 -5.49 2.91 4.16
CA ARG A 114 -4.83 1.81 3.43
C ARG A 114 -5.74 1.23 2.33
N ILE A 115 -7.07 1.25 2.50
CA ILE A 115 -8.00 0.81 1.45
C ILE A 115 -7.91 1.69 0.20
N LEU A 116 -7.53 2.98 0.34
CA LEU A 116 -7.35 3.89 -0.79
C LEU A 116 -6.21 3.43 -1.71
N ARG A 117 -5.31 2.56 -1.24
CA ARG A 117 -4.32 1.93 -2.12
C ARG A 117 -4.99 1.16 -3.25
N LEU A 118 -6.25 0.74 -3.12
CA LEU A 118 -7.00 0.09 -4.20
C LEU A 118 -7.33 1.03 -5.37
N ILE A 119 -7.27 2.36 -5.19
CA ILE A 119 -7.52 3.36 -6.25
C ILE A 119 -6.56 3.16 -7.43
N ARG A 120 -5.35 2.64 -7.20
CA ARG A 120 -4.40 2.34 -8.29
C ARG A 120 -4.84 1.20 -9.22
N PHE A 121 -5.83 0.40 -8.81
CA PHE A 121 -6.42 -0.68 -9.59
C PHE A 121 -7.71 -0.25 -10.28
N ILE A 122 -8.33 0.83 -9.82
CA ILE A 122 -9.46 1.43 -10.49
C ILE A 122 -8.93 2.09 -11.76
N ASP A 123 -9.57 1.74 -12.88
CA ASP A 123 -9.16 2.21 -14.18
C ASP A 123 -9.13 3.74 -14.20
N LYS A 124 -8.00 4.33 -14.62
CA LYS A 124 -7.83 5.81 -14.61
C LYS A 124 -8.97 6.53 -15.35
N LYS A 125 -9.54 5.86 -16.36
CA LYS A 125 -10.70 6.35 -17.11
C LYS A 125 -11.94 6.55 -16.25
N PHE A 126 -12.16 5.73 -15.23
CA PHE A 126 -13.32 5.81 -14.34
C PHE A 126 -13.14 6.88 -13.25
N LEU A 127 -11.90 7.09 -12.79
CA LEU A 127 -11.60 8.12 -11.79
C LEU A 127 -11.62 9.54 -12.38
N PHE A 128 -11.13 9.72 -13.60
CA PHE A 128 -11.10 11.02 -14.28
C PHE A 128 -12.34 11.34 -15.11
N SER A 129 -13.30 10.41 -15.26
CA SER A 129 -14.58 10.70 -15.96
C SER A 129 -15.58 11.49 -15.10
N ILE A 130 -15.32 11.64 -13.80
CA ILE A 130 -16.20 12.37 -12.87
C ILE A 130 -15.91 13.89 -12.90
N ASP A 131 -14.76 14.30 -13.44
CA ASP A 131 -14.35 15.72 -13.52
C ASP A 131 -14.83 16.44 -14.80
N THR A 132 -15.67 15.79 -15.63
CA THR A 132 -16.09 16.34 -16.95
C THR A 132 -17.60 16.51 -17.13
N GLU A 133 -18.38 16.63 -16.06
CA GLU A 133 -19.78 17.09 -16.13
C GLU A 133 -19.98 18.47 -15.47
#